data_AF-A0A7W1PBH0-F1
#
_entry.id   AF-A0A7W1PBH0-F1
#
_cell.length_a   1.000
_cell.length_b   1.000
_cell.length_c   1.000
_cell.angle_alpha   90.00
_cell.angle_beta   90.00
_cell.angle_gamma   90.00
#
_symmetry.space_group_name_H-M   'P 1'
#
loop_
_entity.id
_entity.type
_entity.pdbx_description
1 polymer ?
#
loop_
_entity_poly.entity_id
_entity_poly.type
_entity_poly.pdbx_seq_one_letter_code
_entity_poly.pdbx_strand_id
1 'polypeptide(L)'
;VQEARFAERAQDPLKRWKLSPIDLEARNRYVEYGRARDAMLATTHTKHAPWFVVDFNDQRRGRLNLIRHLLDQLPDTRVPDSPIVLPPLEAKAARERFKGPVKPIRNRY
;
A
#
# COMPACT_ATOMS: atom_id res chain seq x y z
N VAL A 1 -0.68 10.06 -16.53
CA VAL A 1 -0.55 9.90 -15.06
C VAL A 1 0.89 9.70 -14.60
N GLN A 2 1.71 8.87 -15.26
CA GLN A 2 3.10 8.62 -14.86
C GLN A 2 3.94 9.91 -14.74
N GLU A 3 3.93 10.76 -15.77
CA GLU A 3 4.65 12.04 -15.80
C GLU A 3 4.30 12.96 -14.63
N ALA A 4 3.01 13.14 -14.37
CA ALA A 4 2.54 13.97 -13.25
C ALA A 4 3.06 13.48 -11.90
N ARG A 5 3.16 12.14 -11.70
CA ARG A 5 3.70 11.55 -10.47
C ARG A 5 5.20 11.76 -10.35
N PHE A 6 5.94 11.69 -11.44
CA PHE A 6 7.38 11.97 -11.42
C PHE A 6 7.65 13.44 -11.07
N ALA A 7 6.89 14.36 -11.67
CA ALA A 7 6.96 15.78 -11.33
C ALA A 7 6.62 16.04 -9.84
N GLU A 8 5.53 15.45 -9.34
CA GLU A 8 5.14 15.53 -7.93
C GLU A 8 6.26 15.00 -7.00
N ARG A 9 6.85 13.83 -7.32
CA ARG A 9 7.94 13.25 -6.52
C ARG A 9 9.21 14.10 -6.55
N ALA A 10 9.51 14.75 -7.67
CA ALA A 10 10.67 15.61 -7.78
C ALA A 10 10.53 16.88 -6.93
N GLN A 11 9.31 17.39 -6.78
CA GLN A 11 8.98 18.60 -6.04
C GLN A 11 8.74 18.35 -4.54
N ASP A 12 8.30 17.16 -4.14
CA ASP A 12 7.99 16.79 -2.75
C ASP A 12 9.23 16.19 -2.03
N PRO A 13 9.82 16.88 -1.04
CA PRO A 13 10.99 16.39 -0.30
C PRO A 13 10.76 15.04 0.39
N LEU A 14 9.52 14.73 0.81
CA LEU A 14 9.18 13.47 1.48
C LEU A 14 9.08 12.29 0.51
N LYS A 15 9.00 12.55 -0.80
CA LYS A 15 8.86 11.52 -1.85
C LYS A 15 10.05 11.44 -2.79
N ARG A 16 10.94 12.44 -2.79
CA ARG A 16 12.07 12.54 -3.71
C ARG A 16 13.01 11.34 -3.70
N TRP A 17 13.23 10.73 -2.54
CA TRP A 17 14.05 9.52 -2.40
C TRP A 17 13.51 8.30 -3.19
N LYS A 18 12.25 8.35 -3.65
CA LYS A 18 11.64 7.31 -4.51
C LYS A 18 11.98 7.47 -6.00
N LEU A 19 12.81 8.45 -6.35
CA LEU A 19 13.34 8.63 -7.70
C LEU A 19 14.79 8.15 -7.73
N SER A 20 15.08 7.26 -8.65
CA SER A 20 16.40 6.70 -8.90
C SER A 20 16.85 6.99 -10.34
N PRO A 21 18.15 6.87 -10.66
CA PRO A 21 18.63 7.04 -12.03
C PRO A 21 17.96 6.08 -13.02
N ILE A 22 17.62 4.86 -12.60
CA ILE A 22 16.95 3.90 -13.46
C ILE A 22 15.51 4.30 -13.78
N ASP A 23 14.82 5.03 -12.90
CA ASP A 23 13.47 5.53 -13.17
C ASP A 23 13.46 6.55 -14.33
N LEU A 24 14.53 7.36 -14.44
CA LEU A 24 14.70 8.32 -15.54
C LEU A 24 14.99 7.60 -16.86
N GLU A 25 15.83 6.57 -16.83
CA GLU A 25 16.11 5.78 -18.03
C GLU A 25 14.90 4.96 -18.47
N ALA A 26 14.17 4.38 -17.51
CA ALA A 26 12.93 3.65 -17.79
C ALA A 26 11.87 4.52 -18.46
N ARG A 27 11.85 5.82 -18.16
CA ARG A 27 10.99 6.79 -18.84
C ARG A 27 11.37 6.96 -20.32
N ASN A 28 12.65 7.07 -20.64
CA ASN A 28 13.11 7.14 -22.04
C ASN A 28 12.72 5.89 -22.83
N ARG A 29 12.68 4.74 -22.14
CA ARG A 29 12.41 3.41 -22.70
C ARG A 29 10.96 2.96 -22.53
N TYR A 30 10.02 3.88 -22.34
CA TYR A 30 8.61 3.58 -22.05
C TYR A 30 7.99 2.57 -23.03
N VAL A 31 8.22 2.75 -24.33
CA VAL A 31 7.69 1.87 -25.38
C VAL A 31 8.28 0.46 -25.28
N GLU A 32 9.57 0.35 -24.98
CA GLU A 32 10.26 -0.94 -24.89
C GLU A 32 9.81 -1.72 -23.65
N TYR A 33 9.64 -1.05 -22.51
CA TYR A 33 9.03 -1.66 -21.32
C TYR A 33 7.60 -2.11 -21.59
N GLY A 34 6.82 -1.32 -22.35
CA GLY A 34 5.47 -1.71 -22.78
C GLY A 34 5.47 -3.00 -23.61
N ARG A 35 6.34 -3.08 -24.63
CA ARG A 35 6.50 -4.28 -25.46
C ARG A 35 6.95 -5.50 -24.66
N ALA A 36 7.92 -5.31 -23.75
CA ALA A 36 8.41 -6.39 -22.89
C ALA A 36 7.31 -6.92 -21.95
N ARG A 37 6.52 -6.01 -21.35
CA ARG A 37 5.35 -6.38 -20.54
C ARG A 37 4.35 -7.20 -21.36
N ASP A 38 4.00 -6.73 -22.56
CA ASP A 38 3.00 -7.39 -23.39
C ASP A 38 3.45 -8.79 -23.83
N ALA A 39 4.73 -8.94 -24.19
CA ALA A 39 5.34 -10.23 -24.49
C ALA A 39 5.34 -11.18 -23.28
N MET A 40 5.69 -10.67 -22.09
CA MET A 40 5.64 -11.43 -20.84
C MET A 40 4.22 -11.91 -20.53
N LEU A 41 3.22 -11.02 -20.59
CA LEU A 41 1.83 -11.36 -20.31
C LEU A 41 1.30 -12.40 -21.31
N ALA A 42 1.56 -12.23 -22.60
CA ALA A 42 1.13 -13.17 -23.63
C ALA A 42 1.72 -14.58 -23.44
N THR A 43 2.97 -14.65 -22.97
CA THR A 43 3.69 -15.93 -22.83
C THR A 43 3.40 -16.63 -21.51
N THR A 44 3.22 -15.88 -20.42
CA THR A 44 3.19 -16.42 -19.05
C THR A 44 1.81 -16.44 -18.41
N HIS A 45 0.80 -15.83 -19.03
CA HIS A 45 -0.58 -15.93 -18.56
C HIS A 45 -1.13 -17.33 -18.85
N THR A 46 -1.40 -18.10 -17.80
CA THR A 46 -1.92 -19.46 -17.92
C THR A 46 -3.12 -19.69 -17.00
N LYS A 47 -3.92 -20.74 -17.26
CA LYS A 47 -5.10 -21.05 -16.44
C LYS A 47 -4.76 -21.35 -14.97
N HIS A 48 -3.61 -21.97 -14.72
CA HIS A 48 -3.18 -22.33 -13.35
C HIS A 48 -2.43 -21.18 -12.65
N ALA A 49 -1.89 -20.23 -13.41
CA ALA A 49 -1.22 -19.04 -12.92
C ALA A 49 -1.60 -17.80 -13.77
N PRO A 50 -2.83 -17.28 -13.59
CA PRO A 50 -3.30 -16.15 -14.37
C PRO A 50 -2.67 -14.84 -13.91
N TRP A 51 -2.28 -14.00 -14.88
CA TRP A 51 -2.03 -12.58 -14.66
C TRP A 51 -3.32 -11.75 -14.68
N PHE A 52 -3.42 -10.79 -13.77
CA PHE A 52 -4.50 -9.80 -13.73
C PHE A 52 -3.93 -8.39 -13.81
N VAL A 53 -4.57 -7.51 -14.59
CA VAL A 53 -4.14 -6.12 -14.76
C VAL A 53 -5.08 -5.21 -13.99
N VAL A 54 -4.52 -4.34 -13.14
CA VAL A 54 -5.27 -3.37 -12.34
C VAL A 54 -4.94 -1.96 -12.79
N ASP A 55 -5.96 -1.16 -13.09
CA ASP A 55 -5.76 0.26 -13.36
C ASP A 55 -5.44 1.00 -12.06
N PHE A 56 -4.21 1.53 -12.00
CA PHE A 56 -3.68 2.29 -10.88
C PHE A 56 -3.61 3.80 -11.13
N ASN A 57 -4.26 4.32 -12.18
CA ASN A 57 -4.32 5.76 -12.44
C ASN A 57 -4.92 6.53 -11.25
N ASP A 58 -6.00 6.01 -10.67
CA ASP A 58 -6.48 6.35 -9.32
C ASP A 58 -5.95 5.33 -8.30
N GLN A 59 -5.03 5.76 -7.44
CA GLN A 59 -4.40 4.86 -6.47
C GLN A 59 -5.37 4.34 -5.40
N ARG A 60 -6.39 5.12 -5.01
CA ARG A 60 -7.34 4.69 -3.97
C ARG A 60 -8.24 3.58 -4.53
N ARG A 61 -8.79 3.80 -5.72
CA ARG A 61 -9.63 2.80 -6.40
C ARG A 61 -8.83 1.57 -6.81
N GLY A 62 -7.62 1.76 -7.36
CA GLY A 62 -6.73 0.65 -7.72
C GLY A 62 -6.41 -0.28 -6.55
N ARG A 63 -6.14 0.28 -5.36
CA ARG A 63 -5.92 -0.51 -4.13
C ARG A 63 -7.15 -1.32 -3.72
N LEU A 64 -8.34 -0.70 -3.75
CA LEU A 64 -9.59 -1.40 -3.40
C LEU A 64 -9.89 -2.54 -4.38
N ASN A 65 -9.73 -2.30 -5.68
CA ASN A 65 -9.96 -3.32 -6.71
C ASN A 65 -8.96 -4.47 -6.60
N LEU A 66 -7.67 -4.17 -6.37
CA LEU A 66 -6.65 -5.20 -6.16
C LEU A 66 -6.99 -6.09 -4.96
N ILE A 67 -7.31 -5.48 -3.81
CA ILE A 67 -7.64 -6.21 -2.57
C ILE A 67 -8.92 -7.04 -2.77
N ARG A 68 -9.97 -6.44 -3.33
CA ARG A 68 -11.22 -7.14 -3.62
C ARG A 68 -10.97 -8.36 -4.51
N HIS A 69 -10.29 -8.16 -5.64
CA HIS A 69 -10.01 -9.25 -6.57
C HIS A 69 -9.22 -10.39 -5.91
N LEU A 70 -8.20 -10.07 -5.10
CA LEU A 70 -7.45 -11.06 -4.34
C LEU A 70 -8.35 -11.86 -3.38
N LEU A 71 -9.22 -11.19 -2.64
CA LEU A 71 -10.15 -11.84 -1.72
C LEU A 71 -11.15 -12.74 -2.48
N ASP A 72 -11.61 -12.32 -3.66
CA ASP A 72 -12.53 -13.12 -4.49
C ASP A 72 -11.86 -14.38 -5.08
N GLN A 73 -10.51 -14.47 -5.09
CA GLN A 73 -9.79 -15.69 -5.47
C GLN A 73 -9.64 -16.70 -4.31
N LEU A 74 -9.89 -16.28 -3.08
CA LEU A 74 -9.79 -17.13 -1.90
C LEU A 74 -11.16 -17.73 -1.57
N PRO A 75 -11.21 -18.96 -1.03
CA PRO A 75 -12.46 -19.53 -0.56
C PRO A 75 -13.00 -18.71 0.63
N ASP A 76 -14.29 -18.40 0.60
CA ASP A 76 -14.95 -17.77 1.74
C ASP A 76 -14.90 -18.73 2.94
N THR A 77 -14.14 -18.33 3.96
CA THR A 77 -13.90 -19.14 5.14
C THR A 77 -14.35 -18.35 6.35
N ARG A 78 -15.44 -18.78 6.98
CA ARG A 78 -15.89 -18.22 8.25
C ARG A 78 -14.98 -18.71 9.36
N VAL A 79 -14.21 -17.80 9.92
CA VAL A 79 -13.44 -18.05 11.14
C VAL A 79 -14.36 -17.68 12.32
N PRO A 80 -14.57 -18.58 13.31
CA PRO A 80 -15.34 -18.23 14.49
C PRO A 80 -14.63 -17.11 15.27
N ASP A 81 -15.40 -16.15 15.79
CA ASP A 81 -14.85 -15.09 16.63
C ASP A 81 -14.22 -15.70 17.88
N SER A 82 -12.96 -15.37 18.12
CA SER A 82 -12.29 -15.72 19.38
C SER A 82 -12.72 -14.68 20.41
N PRO A 83 -13.42 -15.07 21.50
CA PRO A 83 -13.85 -14.10 22.50
C PRO A 83 -12.61 -13.47 23.15
N ILE A 84 -12.45 -12.15 22.98
CA ILE A 84 -11.44 -11.39 23.72
C ILE A 84 -12.00 -11.17 25.12
N VAL A 85 -11.55 -11.99 26.07
CA VAL A 85 -11.83 -11.75 27.49
C VAL A 85 -10.87 -10.67 27.96
N LEU A 86 -11.39 -9.46 28.19
CA LEU A 86 -10.68 -8.40 28.89
C LEU A 86 -10.85 -8.65 30.40
N PRO A 87 -9.83 -9.15 31.12
CA PRO A 87 -9.92 -9.26 32.57
C PRO A 87 -10.12 -7.87 33.18
N PRO A 88 -10.90 -7.75 34.27
CA PRO A 88 -11.03 -6.50 34.98
C PRO A 88 -9.64 -6.04 35.46
N LEU A 89 -9.39 -4.73 35.39
CA LEU A 89 -8.18 -4.16 35.98
C LEU A 89 -8.19 -4.43 37.49
N GLU A 90 -7.09 -4.99 38.02
CA GLU A 90 -6.94 -5.23 39.46
C GLU A 90 -7.08 -3.95 40.29
N ALA A 91 -6.73 -2.80 39.70
CA ALA A 91 -6.86 -1.49 40.30
C ALA A 91 -7.72 -0.56 39.44
N LYS A 92 -8.42 0.40 40.08
CA LYS A 92 -9.09 1.48 39.36
C LYS A 92 -8.09 2.21 38.49
N ALA A 93 -8.43 2.43 37.21
CA ALA A 93 -7.63 3.23 36.29
C ALA A 93 -7.32 4.59 36.92
N ALA A 94 -6.08 4.77 37.37
CA ALA A 94 -5.62 6.03 37.93
C ALA A 94 -5.32 6.99 36.79
N ARG A 95 -5.56 8.30 36.99
CA ARG A 95 -5.03 9.31 36.08
C ARG A 95 -3.52 9.23 36.11
N GLU A 96 -2.90 8.86 34.99
CA GLU A 96 -1.46 8.84 34.84
C GLU A 96 -0.88 10.24 35.09
N ARG A 97 0.09 10.34 36.01
CA ARG A 97 0.82 11.57 36.29
C ARG A 97 2.29 11.35 35.96
N PHE A 98 2.75 11.97 34.89
CA PHE A 98 4.16 11.97 34.50
C PHE A 98 4.92 13.01 35.33
N LYS A 99 5.71 12.57 36.31
CA LYS A 99 6.50 13.45 37.21
C LYS A 99 7.93 13.74 36.69
N GLY A 100 8.28 13.28 35.48
CA GLY A 100 9.60 13.49 34.88
C GLY A 100 9.76 14.84 34.15
N PRO A 101 10.97 15.14 33.64
CA PRO A 101 11.21 16.33 32.82
C PRO A 101 10.43 16.29 31.49
N VAL A 102 10.02 15.10 31.06
CA VAL A 102 9.22 14.89 29.85
C VAL A 102 7.73 15.03 30.19
N LYS A 103 7.07 15.98 29.53
CA LYS A 103 5.63 16.23 29.68
C LYS A 103 4.86 15.71 28.46
N PRO A 104 3.65 15.17 28.60
CA PRO A 104 2.80 14.81 27.47
C PRO A 104 2.53 16.03 26.61
N ILE A 105 2.70 15.89 25.29
CA ILE A 105 2.32 16.93 24.34
C ILE A 105 0.79 16.95 24.28
N ARG A 106 0.17 17.98 24.85
CA ARG A 106 -1.28 18.18 24.76
C ARG A 106 -1.61 18.84 23.43
N ASN A 107 -2.64 18.32 22.74
CA ASN A 107 -3.29 18.92 21.56
C ASN A 107 -2.32 19.62 20.60
N ARG A 108 -1.48 18.84 19.92
CA ARG A 108 -0.60 19.38 18.87
C ARG A 108 -1.35 19.74 17.57
N TYR A 109 -2.62 19.37 17.50
CA TYR A 109 -3.58 19.65 16.43
C TYR A 109 -4.94 19.90 17.07
#